data_AF-A0A1N6EB28-F1
#
_entry.id   AF-A0A1N6EB28-F1
#
_cell.length_a   1.000
_cell.length_b   1.000
_cell.length_c   1.000
_cell.angle_alpha   90.00
_cell.angle_beta   90.00
_cell.angle_gamma   90.00
#
_symmetry.space_group_name_H-M   'P 1'
#
loop_
_entity.id
_entity.type
_entity.pdbx_description
1 polymer ?
#
loop_
_entity_poly.entity_id
_entity_poly.type
_entity_poly.pdbx_seq_one_letter_code
_entity_poly.pdbx_strand_id
1 'polypeptide(L)'
;MLRRIYDSMNSMVVIPLCGVLYGLVRAAGAYTDSVEAGAAMTAPQILGYTLGAVFVWGLAGLTVAWLLERLERRGARKQQKTAEPRQQG
;
A
#
# COMPACT_ATOMS: atom_id res chain seq x y z
N MET A 1 0.62 0.42 24.32
CA MET A 1 -0.22 -0.52 23.55
C MET A 1 -1.13 0.21 22.55
N LEU A 2 -1.84 1.26 22.99
CA LEU A 2 -2.67 2.14 22.13
C LEU A 2 -1.96 2.71 20.89
N ARG A 3 -0.70 3.15 20.99
CA ARG A 3 0.06 3.70 19.86
C ARG A 3 0.25 2.71 18.71
N ARG A 4 0.51 1.42 19.01
CA ARG A 4 0.64 0.37 17.98
C ARG A 4 -0.69 0.07 17.28
N ILE A 5 -1.81 0.15 18.02
CA ILE A 5 -3.15 -0.05 17.45
C ILE A 5 -3.48 1.12 16.50
N TYR A 6 -3.14 2.34 16.91
CA TYR A 6 -3.32 3.53 16.09
C TYR A 6 -2.43 3.50 14.84
N ASP A 7 -1.16 3.14 14.96
CA ASP A 7 -0.22 2.99 13.83
C ASP A 7 -0.66 1.88 12.87
N SER A 8 -1.19 0.77 13.41
CA SER A 8 -1.74 -0.34 12.63
C SER A 8 -3.03 0.05 11.89
N MET A 9 -3.96 0.75 12.55
CA MET A 9 -5.19 1.24 11.91
C MET A 9 -4.89 2.30 10.85
N ASN A 10 -3.95 3.21 11.12
CA ASN A 10 -3.58 4.26 10.19
C ASN A 10 -2.97 3.64 8.91
N SER A 11 -2.10 2.63 9.02
CA SER A 11 -1.54 1.96 7.84
C SER A 11 -2.60 1.20 7.03
N MET A 12 -3.60 0.62 7.69
CA MET A 12 -4.67 -0.14 7.04
C MET A 12 -5.65 0.74 6.25
N VAL A 13 -5.77 2.02 6.61
CA VAL A 13 -6.64 3.00 5.93
C VAL A 13 -5.86 3.86 4.94
N VAL A 14 -4.64 4.29 5.28
CA VAL A 14 -3.83 5.19 4.46
C VAL A 14 -3.37 4.52 3.16
N ILE A 15 -2.95 3.25 3.20
CA ILE A 15 -2.50 2.53 2.00
C ILE A 15 -3.61 2.40 0.94
N PRO A 16 -4.82 1.91 1.26
CA PRO A 16 -5.89 1.87 0.28
C PRO A 16 -6.32 3.27 -0.16
N LEU A 17 -6.31 4.28 0.73
CA LEU A 17 -6.62 5.66 0.36
C LEU A 17 -5.59 6.22 -0.66
N CYS A 18 -4.30 5.98 -0.46
CA CYS A 18 -3.26 6.32 -1.42
C CYS A 18 -3.44 5.57 -2.75
N GLY A 19 -3.84 4.30 -2.71
CA GLY A 19 -4.17 3.52 -3.91
C GLY A 19 -5.33 4.15 -4.70
N VAL A 20 -6.39 4.60 -4.02
CA VAL A 20 -7.53 5.31 -4.62
C VAL A 20 -7.07 6.63 -5.27
N LEU A 21 -6.33 7.46 -4.54
CA LEU A 21 -5.82 8.73 -5.06
C LEU A 21 -4.93 8.53 -6.29
N TYR A 22 -4.02 7.55 -6.23
CA TYR A 22 -3.17 7.21 -7.37
C TYR A 22 -3.99 6.73 -8.57
N GLY A 23 -4.98 5.86 -8.35
CA GLY A 23 -5.88 5.39 -9.41
C GLY A 23 -6.62 6.53 -10.09
N LEU A 24 -7.12 7.51 -9.32
CA LEU A 24 -7.80 8.70 -9.85
C LEU A 24 -6.86 9.57 -10.68
N VAL A 25 -5.65 9.85 -10.19
CA VAL A 25 -4.64 10.63 -10.92
C VAL A 25 -4.24 9.92 -12.22
N ARG A 26 -4.04 8.60 -12.18
CA ARG A 26 -3.68 7.81 -13.36
C ARG A 26 -4.80 7.78 -14.39
N ALA A 27 -6.05 7.68 -13.95
CA ALA A 27 -7.21 7.71 -14.81
C ALA A 27 -7.41 9.09 -15.47
N ALA A 28 -7.19 10.17 -14.73
CA ALA A 28 -7.21 11.52 -15.28
C ALA A 28 -6.15 11.70 -16.38
N GLY A 29 -4.92 11.22 -16.15
CA GLY A 29 -3.87 11.24 -17.17
C GLY A 29 -4.19 10.39 -18.41
N ALA A 30 -4.71 9.17 -18.20
CA ALA A 30 -5.12 8.32 -19.32
C ALA A 30 -6.27 8.96 -20.14
N TYR A 31 -7.18 9.68 -19.47
CA TYR A 31 -8.23 10.41 -20.13
C TYR A 31 -7.69 11.57 -20.98
N THR A 32 -6.80 12.41 -20.42
CA THR A 32 -6.18 13.50 -21.17
C THR A 32 -5.40 12.99 -22.39
N ASP A 33 -4.61 11.92 -22.22
CA ASP A 33 -3.86 11.30 -23.31
C ASP A 33 -4.80 10.77 -24.41
N SER A 34 -5.95 10.20 -24.03
CA SER A 34 -6.94 9.69 -24.99
C SER A 34 -7.62 10.82 -25.78
N VAL A 35 -7.88 11.94 -25.13
CA VAL A 35 -8.47 13.13 -25.76
C VAL A 35 -7.47 13.76 -26.72
N GLU A 36 -6.20 13.89 -26.33
CA GLU A 36 -5.13 14.37 -27.20
C GLU A 36 -4.87 13.45 -28.40
N ALA A 37 -5.04 12.13 -28.23
CA ALA A 37 -4.98 11.15 -29.31
C ALA A 37 -6.19 11.18 -30.27
N GLY A 38 -7.16 12.09 -30.06
CA GLY A 38 -8.36 12.21 -30.89
C GLY A 38 -9.40 11.09 -30.66
N ALA A 39 -9.22 10.27 -29.63
CA ALA A 39 -10.08 9.14 -29.31
C ALA A 39 -10.39 9.13 -27.81
N ALA A 40 -11.32 10.00 -27.39
CA ALA A 40 -11.70 10.11 -25.98
C ALA A 40 -12.17 8.75 -25.42
N MET A 41 -11.58 8.33 -24.31
CA MET A 41 -12.01 7.13 -23.61
C MET A 41 -13.46 7.25 -23.14
N THR A 42 -14.21 6.16 -23.28
CA THR A 42 -15.58 6.07 -22.77
C THR A 42 -15.59 5.94 -21.25
N ALA A 43 -16.65 6.42 -20.58
CA ALA A 43 -16.78 6.34 -19.12
C ALA A 43 -16.54 4.92 -18.53
N PRO A 44 -16.99 3.81 -19.16
CA PRO A 44 -16.68 2.46 -18.69
C PRO A 44 -15.19 2.10 -18.76
N GLN A 45 -14.47 2.58 -19.77
CA GLN A 45 -13.03 2.33 -19.92
C GLN A 45 -12.23 3.06 -18.83
N ILE A 46 -12.60 4.32 -18.55
CA ILE A 46 -11.98 5.12 -17.49
C ILE A 46 -12.23 4.45 -16.13
N LEU A 47 -13.47 4.04 -15.85
CA LEU A 47 -13.84 3.33 -14.63
C LEU A 47 -13.07 2.01 -14.49
N GLY A 48 -13.03 1.19 -15.53
CA GLY A 48 -12.29 -0.08 -15.52
C GLY A 48 -10.79 0.11 -15.29
N TYR A 49 -10.21 1.11 -15.94
CA TYR A 49 -8.80 1.47 -15.76
C TYR A 49 -8.49 1.98 -14.36
N THR A 50 -9.34 2.86 -13.82
CA THR A 50 -9.24 3.39 -12.45
C THR A 50 -9.31 2.25 -11.44
N LEU A 51 -10.36 1.43 -11.52
CA LEU A 51 -10.55 0.30 -10.61
C LEU A 51 -9.40 -0.70 -10.69
N GLY A 52 -8.93 -1.02 -11.90
CA GLY A 52 -7.76 -1.87 -12.09
C GLY A 52 -6.49 -1.29 -11.45
N ALA A 53 -6.24 0.01 -11.64
CA ALA A 53 -5.10 0.69 -11.03
C ALA A 53 -5.20 0.70 -9.49
N VAL A 54 -6.37 1.03 -8.93
CA VAL A 54 -6.59 1.00 -7.47
C VAL A 54 -6.37 -0.41 -6.92
N PHE A 55 -6.87 -1.44 -7.60
CA PHE A 55 -6.78 -2.82 -7.14
C PHE A 55 -5.33 -3.32 -7.15
N VAL A 56 -4.61 -3.12 -8.26
CA VAL A 56 -3.21 -3.56 -8.42
C VAL A 56 -2.32 -2.83 -7.41
N TRP A 57 -2.41 -1.50 -7.32
CA TRP A 57 -1.55 -0.72 -6.43
C TRP A 57 -1.94 -0.83 -4.96
N GLY A 58 -3.22 -0.94 -4.65
CA GLY A 58 -3.71 -1.22 -3.30
C GLY A 58 -3.22 -2.57 -2.78
N LEU A 59 -3.33 -3.63 -3.59
CA LEU A 59 -2.80 -4.96 -3.24
C LEU A 59 -1.27 -4.97 -3.14
N ALA A 60 -0.57 -4.29 -4.04
CA ALA A 60 0.89 -4.16 -3.97
C ALA A 60 1.32 -3.46 -2.66
N GLY A 61 0.67 -2.35 -2.31
CA GLY A 61 0.93 -1.63 -1.06
C GLY A 61 0.68 -2.48 0.18
N LEU A 62 -0.43 -3.22 0.23
CA LEU A 62 -0.73 -4.15 1.33
C LEU A 62 0.31 -5.27 1.43
N THR A 63 0.74 -5.81 0.29
CA THR A 63 1.78 -6.86 0.24
C THR A 63 3.11 -6.36 0.77
N VAL A 64 3.51 -5.14 0.40
CA VAL A 64 4.74 -4.49 0.90
C VAL A 64 4.63 -4.22 2.41
N ALA A 65 3.50 -3.68 2.88
CA ALA A 65 3.28 -3.44 4.30
C ALA A 65 3.36 -4.74 5.12
N TRP A 66 2.72 -5.80 4.64
CA TRP A 66 2.80 -7.13 5.26
C TRP A 66 4.23 -7.68 5.28
N LEU A 67 4.98 -7.48 4.21
CA LEU A 67 6.37 -7.93 4.12
C LEU A 67 7.26 -7.17 5.11
N LEU A 68 7.11 -5.85 5.20
CA LEU A 68 7.85 -5.00 6.14
C LEU A 68 7.57 -5.43 7.58
N GLU A 69 6.30 -5.65 7.95
CA GLU A 69 5.94 -6.12 9.28
C GLU A 69 6.58 -7.49 9.59
N ARG A 70 6.63 -8.39 8.61
CA ARG A 70 7.28 -9.70 8.76
C ARG A 70 8.79 -9.59 8.95
N LEU A 71 9.44 -8.65 8.27
CA LEU A 71 10.87 -8.38 8.41
C LEU A 71 11.19 -7.75 9.77
N GLU A 72 10.40 -6.79 10.23
CA GLU A 72 10.53 -6.18 11.55
C GLU A 72 10.38 -7.21 12.67
N ARG A 73 9.37 -8.08 12.59
CA ARG A 73 9.20 -9.18 13.56
C ARG A 73 10.37 -10.17 13.56
N ARG A 74 11.00 -10.42 12.40
CA ARG A 74 12.21 -11.25 12.30
C ARG A 74 13.45 -10.54 12.88
N GLY A 75 13.59 -9.24 12.65
CA GLY A 75 14.65 -8.41 13.22
C GLY A 75 14.57 -8.33 14.75
N ALA A 76 13.37 -8.09 15.29
CA ALA A 76 13.12 -8.04 16.74
C ALA A 76 13.44 -9.37 17.44
N ARG A 77 13.13 -10.51 16.81
CA ARG A 77 13.48 -11.84 17.35
C ARG A 77 14.99 -12.10 17.37
N LYS A 78 15.76 -11.52 16.44
CA LYS A 78 17.23 -11.61 16.46
C LYS A 78 17.85 -10.73 17.55
N GLN A 79 17.28 -9.55 17.80
CA GLN A 79 17.74 -8.69 18.89
C GLN A 79 17.43 -9.26 20.27
N GLN A 80 16.26 -9.89 20.48
CA GLN A 80 15.94 -10.54 21.75
C GLN A 80 16.88 -11.69 22.11
N LYS A 81 17.29 -12.51 21.14
CA LYS A 81 18.29 -13.56 21.37
C LYS A 81 19.69 -13.04 21.69
N THR A 82 19.97 -11.77 21.39
CA THR A 82 21.25 -11.11 21.69
C THR A 82 21.20 -10.34 23.02
N ALA A 83 19.99 -10.03 23.50
CA ALA A 83 19.73 -9.30 24.74
C ALA A 83 19.34 -10.22 25.93
N GLU A 84 19.57 -11.52 25.86
CA GLU A 84 19.67 -12.39 27.05
C GLU A 84 21.13 -12.36 27.56
N PRO A 85 21.53 -11.44 28.47
CA PRO A 85 22.75 -11.62 29.22
C PRO A 85 22.49 -12.71 30.27
N ARG A 86 23.12 -13.86 30.08
CA ARG A 86 23.77 -14.68 31.12
C ARG A 86 23.27 -14.40 32.56
N GLN A 87 22.06 -14.85 32.91
CA GLN A 87 21.66 -15.09 34.31
C GLN A 87 21.69 -16.59 34.62
N GLN A 88 22.76 -17.24 34.17
CA GLN A 88 23.19 -18.54 34.68
C GLN A 88 24.65 -18.37 35.06
N GLY A 89 24.91 -18.42 36.36
CA GLY A 89 26.20 -18.20 37.00
C GLY A 89 25.97 -17.84 38.45
#